data_AF-A0A4U7EVU7-F1
#
_entry.id   AF-A0A4U7EVU7-F1
#
_cell.length_a   1.000
_cell.length_b   1.000
_cell.length_c   1.000
_cell.angle_alpha   90.00
_cell.angle_beta   90.00
_cell.angle_gamma   90.00
#
_symmetry.space_group_name_H-M   'P 1'
#
loop_
_entity.id
_entity.type
_entity.pdbx_description
1 polymer ?
#
loop_
_entity_poly.entity_id
_entity_poly.type
_entity_poly.pdbx_seq_one_letter_code
_entity_poly.pdbx_strand_id
1 'polypeptide(L)'
;PDDELEEMEAVLRAIQPRANIIRTEHGAVDPGEILNTGRFDFDRASQSAGWKRELQHGHHHESAADEHGVTSFVFESRRPFHPERIARLFADLPDGIVRAKGFFWSAGREDIAMGLDKAGQSVRAGPKGTWIATLPQAQQERYFAARPGIKEDWDDQWGDRGSELV
;
A
#
# COMPACT_ATOMS: atom_id res chain seq x y z
N PRO A 1 -2.67 23.20 -3.76
CA PRO A 1 -3.36 22.07 -3.08
C PRO A 1 -4.81 21.91 -3.54
N ASP A 2 -5.62 22.96 -3.43
CA ASP A 2 -7.02 22.90 -3.88
C ASP A 2 -7.15 22.87 -5.40
N ASP A 3 -6.34 23.66 -6.12
CA ASP A 3 -6.31 23.68 -7.58
C ASP A 3 -5.97 22.30 -8.21
N GLU A 4 -5.01 21.57 -7.63
CA GLU A 4 -4.64 20.21 -8.07
C GLU A 4 -5.76 19.19 -7.81
N LEU A 5 -6.48 19.34 -6.69
CA LEU A 5 -7.63 18.48 -6.37
C LEU A 5 -8.78 18.74 -7.34
N GLU A 6 -9.04 20.00 -7.69
CA GLU A 6 -10.07 20.38 -8.66
C GLU A 6 -9.73 19.87 -10.07
N GLU A 7 -8.47 19.96 -10.48
CA GLU A 7 -8.01 19.39 -11.75
C GLU A 7 -8.18 17.88 -11.78
N MET A 8 -7.74 17.18 -10.74
CA MET A 8 -7.89 15.73 -10.62
C MET A 8 -9.36 15.31 -10.64
N GLU A 9 -10.24 16.03 -9.93
CA GLU A 9 -11.67 15.75 -9.95
C GLU A 9 -12.30 16.00 -11.32
N ALA A 10 -11.87 17.04 -12.04
CA ALA A 10 -12.32 17.28 -13.40
C ALA A 10 -11.96 16.11 -14.34
N VAL A 11 -10.75 15.58 -14.22
CA VAL A 11 -10.31 14.39 -14.96
C VAL A 11 -11.13 13.16 -14.55
N LEU A 12 -11.29 12.89 -13.25
CA LEU A 12 -12.09 11.76 -12.76
C LEU A 12 -13.55 11.85 -13.22
N ARG A 13 -14.13 13.04 -13.25
CA ARG A 13 -15.49 13.28 -13.76
C ARG A 13 -15.59 13.09 -15.27
N ALA A 14 -14.55 13.40 -16.04
CA ALA A 14 -14.52 13.10 -17.46
C ALA A 14 -14.46 11.58 -17.73
N ILE A 15 -13.71 10.82 -16.93
CA ILE A 15 -13.55 9.36 -17.06
C ILE A 15 -14.78 8.61 -16.55
N GLN A 16 -15.28 8.97 -15.37
CA GLN A 16 -16.49 8.40 -14.76
C GLN A 16 -17.45 9.48 -14.25
N PRO A 17 -18.29 10.02 -15.15
CA PRO A 17 -19.25 11.06 -14.79
C PRO A 17 -20.23 10.65 -13.69
N ARG A 18 -20.52 9.34 -13.62
CA ARG A 18 -21.54 8.75 -12.74
C ARG A 18 -21.01 8.30 -11.38
N ALA A 19 -19.70 8.25 -11.20
CA ALA A 19 -19.12 7.81 -9.94
C ALA A 19 -19.39 8.84 -8.84
N ASN A 20 -19.66 8.34 -7.63
CA ASN A 20 -19.61 9.20 -6.45
C ASN A 20 -18.14 9.42 -6.08
N ILE A 21 -17.72 10.68 -6.02
CA ILE A 21 -16.34 11.05 -5.64
C ILE A 21 -16.39 11.52 -4.19
N ILE A 22 -15.64 10.86 -3.31
CA ILE A 22 -15.59 11.17 -1.88
C ILE A 22 -14.19 11.72 -1.59
N ARG A 23 -14.10 13.01 -1.22
CA ARG A 23 -12.85 13.58 -0.69
C ARG A 23 -12.64 13.06 0.73
N THR A 24 -11.45 12.57 1.02
CA THR A 24 -11.10 12.05 2.34
C THR A 24 -9.63 12.26 2.63
N GLU A 25 -9.32 12.50 3.89
CA GLU A 25 -7.96 12.48 4.41
C GLU A 25 -7.80 11.23 5.27
N HIS A 26 -6.66 10.55 5.11
CA HIS A 26 -6.32 9.36 5.89
C HIS A 26 -7.34 8.20 5.83
N GLY A 27 -8.17 8.17 4.78
CA GLY A 27 -9.18 7.11 4.60
C GLY A 27 -10.35 7.21 5.58
N ALA A 28 -10.54 8.35 6.23
CA ALA A 28 -11.71 8.63 7.04
C ALA A 28 -12.93 8.81 6.12
N VAL A 29 -13.69 7.73 5.94
CA VAL A 29 -14.94 7.69 5.15
C VAL A 29 -15.97 6.90 5.94
N ASP A 30 -17.23 7.33 5.89
CA ASP A 30 -18.34 6.56 6.45
C ASP A 30 -18.43 5.19 5.74
N PRO A 31 -18.32 4.06 6.45
CA PRO A 31 -18.47 2.74 5.82
C PRO A 31 -19.76 2.57 5.03
N GLY A 32 -20.85 3.26 5.41
CA GLY A 32 -22.12 3.23 4.67
C GLY A 32 -22.05 3.86 3.28
N GLU A 33 -21.07 4.73 3.02
CA GLU A 33 -20.85 5.34 1.71
C GLU A 33 -20.11 4.44 0.72
N ILE A 34 -19.45 3.38 1.21
CA ILE A 34 -18.60 2.49 0.40
C ILE A 34 -18.98 1.01 0.47
N LEU A 35 -19.61 0.54 1.57
CA LEU A 35 -20.05 -0.84 1.75
C LEU A 35 -21.54 -0.98 1.44
N ASN A 36 -21.91 -2.06 0.76
CA ASN A 36 -23.32 -2.44 0.49
C ASN A 36 -24.17 -1.31 -0.14
N THR A 37 -23.55 -0.43 -0.92
CA THR A 37 -24.22 0.79 -1.43
C THR A 37 -25.26 0.53 -2.52
N GLY A 38 -25.28 -0.67 -3.10
CA GLY A 38 -26.15 -1.02 -4.23
C GLY A 38 -25.89 -0.20 -5.51
N ARG A 39 -24.81 0.58 -5.56
CA ARG A 39 -24.50 1.50 -6.67
C ARG A 39 -23.95 0.79 -7.92
N PHE A 40 -23.60 -0.49 -7.83
CA PHE A 40 -23.07 -1.27 -8.94
C PHE A 40 -24.17 -1.95 -9.76
N ASP A 41 -24.17 -1.69 -11.06
CA ASP A 41 -25.04 -2.30 -12.05
C ASP A 41 -24.15 -2.76 -13.22
N PHE A 42 -24.00 -4.08 -13.39
CA PHE A 42 -23.08 -4.68 -14.35
C PHE A 42 -23.49 -4.38 -15.80
N ASP A 43 -24.78 -4.47 -16.11
CA ASP A 43 -25.31 -4.21 -17.45
C ASP A 43 -25.06 -2.75 -17.84
N ARG A 44 -25.24 -1.84 -16.89
CA ARG A 44 -24.94 -0.42 -17.11
C ARG A 44 -23.45 -0.13 -17.20
N ALA A 45 -22.63 -0.77 -16.37
CA ALA A 45 -21.18 -0.56 -16.33
C ALA A 45 -20.51 -1.03 -17.63
N SER A 46 -20.87 -2.23 -18.12
CA SER A 46 -20.37 -2.81 -19.37
C SER A 46 -20.77 -2.00 -20.61
N GLN A 47 -21.87 -1.25 -20.54
CA GLN A 47 -22.36 -0.41 -21.63
C GLN A 47 -21.74 1.00 -21.66
N SER A 48 -20.92 1.37 -20.67
CA SER A 48 -20.35 2.71 -20.54
C SER A 48 -19.34 3.03 -21.66
N ALA A 49 -19.39 4.27 -22.15
CA ALA A 49 -18.65 4.71 -23.34
C ALA A 49 -17.12 4.66 -23.17
N GLY A 50 -16.62 4.87 -21.94
CA GLY A 50 -15.19 4.80 -21.63
C GLY A 50 -14.64 3.37 -21.75
N TRP A 51 -15.33 2.38 -21.17
CA TRP A 51 -14.89 0.99 -21.17
C TRP A 51 -15.02 0.32 -22.55
N LYS A 52 -16.06 0.64 -23.32
CA LYS A 52 -16.20 0.16 -24.70
C LYS A 52 -15.10 0.68 -25.61
N ARG A 53 -14.65 1.91 -25.40
CA ARG A 53 -13.53 2.49 -26.16
C ARG A 53 -12.25 1.73 -25.86
N GLU A 54 -12.01 1.37 -24.60
CA GLU A 54 -10.85 0.56 -24.20
C GLU A 54 -10.91 -0.88 -24.73
N LEU A 55 -12.07 -1.55 -24.61
CA LEU A 55 -12.28 -2.91 -25.09
C LEU A 55 -12.12 -3.07 -26.61
N GLN A 56 -12.38 -2.02 -27.40
CA GLN A 56 -12.19 -2.02 -28.85
C GLN A 56 -10.71 -1.95 -29.27
N HIS A 57 -9.79 -1.58 -28.38
CA HIS A 57 -8.36 -1.49 -28.68
C HIS A 57 -7.60 -2.80 -28.49
N GLY A 58 -8.28 -3.92 -28.18
CA GLY A 58 -7.68 -5.26 -28.34
C GLY A 58 -6.45 -5.50 -27.48
N HIS A 59 -6.45 -5.04 -26.23
CA HIS A 59 -5.37 -5.31 -25.30
C HIS A 59 -5.43 -6.76 -24.84
N HIS A 60 -4.42 -7.54 -25.22
CA HIS A 60 -4.11 -8.81 -24.56
C HIS A 60 -3.87 -8.52 -23.08
N HIS A 61 -4.45 -9.34 -22.19
CA HIS A 61 -4.28 -9.20 -20.74
C HIS A 61 -2.85 -9.54 -20.30
N GLU A 62 -1.90 -8.66 -20.60
CA GLU A 62 -0.71 -8.51 -19.78
C GLU A 62 -1.13 -7.85 -18.46
N SER A 63 -0.33 -7.96 -17.39
CA SER A 63 -0.69 -7.27 -16.15
C SER A 63 -0.69 -5.76 -16.43
N ALA A 64 -1.55 -4.99 -15.76
CA ALA A 64 -1.55 -3.52 -15.92
C ALA A 64 -0.17 -2.89 -15.64
N ALA A 65 0.72 -3.63 -14.97
CA ALA A 65 2.10 -3.26 -14.72
C ALA A 65 2.95 -3.38 -16.02
N ASP A 66 2.85 -4.50 -16.73
CA ASP A 66 3.58 -4.76 -17.98
C ASP A 66 3.17 -3.78 -19.10
N GLU A 67 1.86 -3.52 -19.20
CA GLU A 67 1.28 -2.62 -20.21
C GLU A 67 1.70 -1.14 -20.03
N HIS A 68 2.00 -0.74 -18.79
CA HIS A 68 2.42 0.63 -18.45
C HIS A 68 3.91 0.75 -18.11
N GLY A 69 4.71 -0.30 -18.33
CA GLY A 69 6.15 -0.29 -18.06
C GLY A 69 6.52 -0.18 -16.57
N VAL A 70 5.60 -0.57 -15.68
CA VAL A 70 5.81 -0.59 -14.22
C VAL A 70 6.14 -2.02 -13.79
N THR A 71 7.21 -2.20 -13.02
CA THR A 71 7.52 -3.49 -12.40
C THR A 71 7.35 -3.41 -10.88
N SER A 72 7.16 -4.56 -10.24
CA SER A 72 7.08 -4.68 -8.79
C SER A 72 8.12 -5.69 -8.31
N PHE A 73 8.74 -5.42 -7.17
CA PHE A 73 9.68 -6.32 -6.53
C PHE A 73 9.54 -6.21 -5.02
N VAL A 74 9.95 -7.27 -4.31
CA VAL A 74 10.03 -7.24 -2.84
C VAL A 74 11.47 -6.94 -2.45
N PHE A 75 11.68 -5.92 -1.62
CA PHE A 75 12.94 -5.70 -0.93
C PHE A 75 12.86 -6.31 0.47
N GLU A 76 13.78 -7.23 0.77
CA GLU A 76 13.86 -7.91 2.05
C GLU A 76 15.20 -7.65 2.74
N SER A 77 15.19 -7.39 4.04
CA SER A 77 16.43 -7.29 4.83
C SER A 77 16.22 -7.64 6.30
N ARG A 78 17.10 -8.49 6.84
CA ARG A 78 17.20 -8.75 8.29
C ARG A 78 18.08 -7.76 9.04
N ARG A 79 18.79 -6.85 8.35
CA ARG A 79 19.64 -5.85 9.00
C ARG A 79 18.83 -4.58 9.27
N PRO A 80 18.89 -3.98 10.47
CA PRO A 80 18.19 -2.74 10.72
C PRO A 80 18.78 -1.61 9.88
N PHE A 81 17.90 -0.75 9.38
CA PHE A 81 18.30 0.49 8.74
C PHE A 81 18.87 1.48 9.76
N HIS A 82 19.87 2.26 9.33
CA HIS A 82 20.30 3.41 10.09
C HIS A 82 19.22 4.50 10.02
N PRO A 83 18.71 5.01 11.17
CA PRO A 83 17.52 5.86 11.21
C PRO A 83 17.65 7.12 10.34
N GLU A 84 18.79 7.80 10.38
CA GLU A 84 18.98 8.99 9.55
C GLU A 84 19.12 8.69 8.06
N ARG A 85 19.68 7.53 7.67
CA ARG A 85 19.90 7.21 6.26
C ARG A 85 18.58 6.87 5.59
N ILE A 86 17.73 6.12 6.29
CA ILE A 86 16.40 5.77 5.77
C ILE A 86 15.46 6.98 5.75
N ALA A 87 15.54 7.86 6.75
CA ALA A 87 14.78 9.11 6.75
C ALA A 87 15.15 10.02 5.57
N ARG A 88 16.45 10.16 5.28
CA ARG A 88 16.92 10.91 4.09
C ARG A 88 16.44 10.29 2.79
N LEU A 89 16.50 8.96 2.67
CA LEU A 89 15.98 8.27 1.49
C LEU A 89 14.48 8.54 1.28
N PHE A 90 13.67 8.50 2.34
CA PHE A 90 12.22 8.74 2.23
C PHE A 90 11.84 10.19 1.97
N ALA A 91 12.69 11.14 2.36
CA ALA A 91 12.50 12.56 2.05
C ALA A 91 12.76 12.87 0.57
N ASP A 92 13.57 12.05 -0.11
CA ASP A 92 13.98 12.24 -1.50
C ASP A 92 14.07 10.88 -2.21
N LEU A 93 12.90 10.27 -2.42
CA LEU A 93 12.82 8.97 -3.12
C LEU A 93 12.98 9.16 -4.62
N PRO A 94 13.71 8.26 -5.32
CA PRO A 94 13.84 8.31 -6.76
C PRO A 94 12.48 8.32 -7.48
N ASP A 95 12.36 9.14 -8.52
CA ASP A 95 11.12 9.29 -9.32
C ASP A 95 10.60 7.98 -9.92
N GLY A 96 11.50 7.02 -10.17
CA GLY A 96 11.14 5.68 -10.66
C GLY A 96 10.31 4.85 -9.68
N ILE A 97 10.26 5.21 -8.39
CA ILE A 97 9.45 4.50 -7.40
C ILE A 97 8.06 5.13 -7.35
N VAL A 98 7.10 4.56 -8.08
CA VAL A 98 5.73 5.09 -8.15
C VAL A 98 4.94 4.83 -6.85
N ARG A 99 5.13 3.65 -6.25
CA ARG A 99 4.47 3.19 -5.03
C ARG A 99 5.46 2.39 -4.19
N ALA A 100 5.32 2.48 -2.87
CA ALA A 100 6.00 1.58 -1.94
C ALA A 100 5.13 1.37 -0.70
N LYS A 101 5.09 0.16 -0.15
CA LYS A 101 4.42 -0.15 1.11
C LYS A 101 5.15 -1.25 1.85
N GLY A 102 4.96 -1.30 3.16
CA GLY A 102 5.41 -2.44 3.96
C GLY A 102 5.90 -2.01 5.33
N PHE A 103 6.79 -2.81 5.90
CA PHE A 103 7.39 -2.56 7.19
C PHE A 103 8.92 -2.57 7.10
N PHE A 104 9.56 -1.85 8.00
CA PHE A 104 11.00 -1.83 8.09
C PHE A 104 11.48 -1.77 9.52
N TRP A 105 12.65 -2.36 9.76
CA TRP A 105 13.33 -2.31 11.04
C TRP A 105 14.31 -1.14 11.07
N SER A 106 14.12 -0.22 12.01
CA SER A 106 15.04 0.90 12.28
C SER A 106 15.89 0.59 13.50
N ALA A 107 17.20 0.79 13.41
CA ALA A 107 18.10 0.66 14.56
C ALA A 107 17.70 1.62 15.69
N GLY A 108 17.76 1.16 16.94
CA GLY A 108 17.33 1.91 18.12
C GLY A 108 15.81 1.93 18.35
N ARG A 109 15.06 1.12 17.60
CA ARG A 109 13.60 0.92 17.74
C ARG A 109 13.26 -0.56 17.66
N GLU A 110 13.85 -1.35 18.54
CA GLU A 110 13.76 -2.81 18.56
C GLU A 110 12.39 -3.32 19.02
N ASP A 111 11.53 -2.46 19.55
CA ASP A 111 10.18 -2.76 20.02
C ASP A 111 9.08 -2.35 19.02
N ILE A 112 9.43 -1.48 18.06
CA ILE A 112 8.47 -0.90 17.12
C ILE A 112 8.77 -1.37 15.70
N ALA A 113 7.76 -1.93 15.05
CA ALA A 113 7.76 -2.13 13.61
C ALA A 113 7.38 -0.81 12.94
N MET A 114 8.31 -0.23 12.17
CA MET A 114 8.04 0.96 11.37
C MET A 114 7.37 0.55 10.07
N GLY A 115 6.51 1.41 9.52
CA GLY A 115 5.83 1.20 8.25
C GLY A 115 6.15 2.31 7.26
N LEU A 116 6.09 1.96 5.98
CA LEU A 116 6.12 2.90 4.85
C LEU A 116 4.81 2.78 4.07
N ASP A 117 4.24 3.92 3.71
CA ASP A 117 3.13 4.04 2.77
C ASP A 117 3.45 5.19 1.80
N LYS A 118 3.87 4.85 0.58
CA LYS A 118 4.10 5.77 -0.53
C LYS A 118 3.11 5.52 -1.67
N ALA A 119 2.49 6.59 -2.16
CA ALA A 119 1.72 6.59 -3.39
C ALA A 119 1.88 7.95 -4.08
N GLY A 120 2.36 7.95 -5.33
CA GLY A 120 2.68 9.19 -6.03
C GLY A 120 3.71 10.02 -5.25
N GLN A 121 3.40 11.30 -5.02
CA GLN A 121 4.25 12.22 -4.26
C GLN A 121 4.10 12.07 -2.73
N SER A 122 3.04 11.42 -2.24
CA SER A 122 2.82 11.23 -0.80
C SER A 122 3.72 10.12 -0.28
N VAL A 123 4.55 10.44 0.72
CA VAL A 123 5.34 9.47 1.49
C VAL A 123 5.01 9.60 2.98
N ARG A 124 4.61 8.49 3.61
CA ARG A 124 4.40 8.42 5.05
C ARG A 124 5.22 7.28 5.64
N ALA A 125 6.02 7.61 6.65
CA ALA A 125 6.78 6.62 7.42
C ALA A 125 6.56 6.84 8.91
N GLY A 126 6.31 5.77 9.67
CA GLY A 126 6.01 5.88 11.10
C GLY A 126 5.74 4.53 11.77
N PRO A 127 5.50 4.51 13.09
CA PRO A 127 5.14 3.29 13.81
C PRO A 127 3.88 2.65 13.24
N LYS A 128 3.94 1.35 12.93
CA LYS A 128 2.81 0.58 12.35
C LYS A 128 2.41 -0.64 13.18
N GLY A 129 3.25 -1.02 14.14
CA GLY A 129 2.98 -2.10 15.09
C GLY A 129 4.18 -2.41 15.97
N THR A 130 4.14 -3.58 16.60
CA THR A 130 5.23 -4.14 17.42
C THR A 130 5.65 -5.48 16.84
N TRP A 131 6.90 -5.87 17.09
CA TRP A 131 7.41 -7.18 16.69
C TRP A 131 6.82 -8.28 17.57
N ILE A 132 6.51 -9.44 16.99
CA ILE A 132 6.05 -10.63 17.74
C ILE A 132 7.08 -10.96 18.83
N ALA A 133 8.37 -10.83 18.51
CA ALA A 133 9.47 -11.05 19.45
C ALA A 133 9.45 -10.15 20.70
N THR A 134 8.70 -9.04 20.69
CA THR A 134 8.50 -8.18 21.88
C THR A 134 7.25 -8.48 22.68
N LEU A 135 6.37 -9.37 22.19
CA LEU A 135 5.15 -9.73 22.90
C LEU A 135 5.44 -10.70 24.05
N PRO A 136 4.58 -10.77 25.09
CA PRO A 136 4.65 -11.82 26.09
C PRO A 136 4.54 -13.23 25.47
N GLN A 137 5.19 -14.23 26.06
CA GLN A 137 5.25 -15.59 25.51
C GLN A 137 3.88 -16.18 25.16
N ALA A 138 2.88 -16.03 26.03
CA ALA A 138 1.53 -16.51 25.79
C ALA A 138 0.87 -15.87 24.55
N GLN A 139 1.25 -14.64 24.19
CA GLN A 139 0.79 -13.99 22.96
C GLN A 139 1.59 -14.46 21.74
N GLN A 140 2.90 -14.63 21.87
CA GLN A 140 3.74 -15.21 20.80
C GLN A 140 3.23 -16.59 20.38
N GLU A 141 2.92 -17.46 21.35
CA GLU A 141 2.37 -18.80 21.10
C GLU A 141 1.05 -18.75 20.31
N ARG A 142 0.19 -17.76 20.57
CA ARG A 142 -1.04 -17.55 19.79
C ARG A 142 -0.74 -17.17 18.35
N TYR A 143 0.24 -16.29 18.11
CA TYR A 143 0.66 -15.92 16.76
C TYR A 143 1.22 -17.12 16.00
N PHE A 144 2.09 -17.90 16.64
CA PHE A 144 2.66 -19.11 16.03
C PHE A 144 1.62 -20.19 15.75
N ALA A 145 0.61 -20.35 16.62
CA ALA A 145 -0.49 -21.28 16.39
C ALA A 145 -1.39 -20.83 15.22
N ALA A 146 -1.62 -19.52 15.08
CA ALA A 146 -2.46 -18.96 14.02
C ALA A 146 -1.76 -18.90 12.65
N ARG A 147 -0.43 -18.73 12.64
CA ARG A 147 0.41 -18.69 11.43
C ARG A 147 1.70 -19.49 11.64
N PRO A 148 1.67 -20.80 11.35
CA PRO A 148 2.83 -21.67 11.55
C PRO A 148 4.09 -21.23 10.78
N GLY A 149 3.92 -20.66 9.58
CA GLY A 149 5.02 -20.23 8.71
C GLY A 149 5.90 -19.11 9.29
N ILE A 150 5.44 -18.38 10.31
CA ILE A 150 6.26 -17.32 10.97
C ILE A 150 7.54 -17.92 11.58
N LYS A 151 7.50 -19.18 12.01
CA LYS A 151 8.68 -19.85 12.58
C LYS A 151 9.76 -20.16 11.55
N GLU A 152 9.42 -20.20 10.26
CA GLU A 152 10.37 -20.53 9.20
C GLU A 152 11.38 -19.38 8.99
N ASP A 153 10.92 -18.14 9.14
CA ASP A 153 11.74 -16.94 8.95
C ASP A 153 12.25 -16.32 10.26
N TRP A 154 12.03 -17.00 11.38
CA TRP A 154 12.39 -16.53 12.71
C TRP A 154 13.91 -16.54 12.92
N ASP A 155 14.45 -15.41 13.37
CA ASP A 155 15.84 -15.28 13.77
C ASP A 155 16.02 -15.56 15.27
N ASP A 156 17.04 -16.33 15.66
CA ASP A 156 17.26 -16.72 17.05
C ASP A 156 17.56 -15.52 17.98
N GLN A 157 18.16 -14.45 17.44
CA GLN A 157 18.51 -13.26 18.19
C GLN A 157 17.44 -12.17 18.07
N TRP A 158 16.88 -12.00 16.87
CA TRP A 158 16.03 -10.85 16.53
C TRP A 158 14.57 -11.22 16.28
N GLY A 159 14.23 -12.50 16.29
CA GLY A 159 12.88 -13.00 16.06
C GLY A 159 12.34 -12.64 14.68
N ASP A 160 11.17 -12.02 14.63
CA ASP A 160 10.50 -11.60 13.39
C ASP A 160 10.94 -10.22 12.88
N ARG A 161 11.96 -9.60 13.49
CA ARG A 161 12.44 -8.28 13.06
C ARG A 161 13.06 -8.33 11.68
N GLY A 162 12.61 -7.44 10.82
CA GLY A 162 13.13 -7.32 9.48
C GLY A 162 12.49 -6.17 8.71
N SER A 163 12.81 -6.10 7.44
CA SER A 163 12.20 -5.16 6.51
C SER A 163 11.70 -5.91 5.30
N GLU A 164 10.46 -5.63 4.91
CA GLU A 164 9.82 -6.12 3.70
C GLU A 164 9.05 -4.95 3.08
N LEU A 165 9.48 -4.54 1.89
CA LEU A 165 8.90 -3.41 1.16
C LEU A 165 8.55 -3.86 -0.26
N VAL A 166 7.39 -3.40 -0.76
CA VAL A 166 6.85 -3.63 -2.11
C VAL A 166 6.48 -2.32 -2.76
#